data_AF-A0A8D8C3J6-F1
#
_entry.id   AF-A0A8D8C3J6-F1
#
_cell.length_a   1.000
_cell.length_b   1.000
_cell.length_c   1.000
_cell.angle_alpha   90.00
_cell.angle_beta   90.00
_cell.angle_gamma   90.00
#
_symmetry.space_group_name_H-M   'P 1'
#
loop_
_entity.id
_entity.type
_entity.pdbx_description
1 polymer ?
#
loop_
_entity_poly.entity_id
_entity_poly.type
_entity_poly.pdbx_seq_one_letter_code
_entity_poly.pdbx_strand_id
1 'polypeptide(L)'
;TNFYDFNTMKKRVVTFTDQQLEDYQDCTFFTRKDILRVHKRFRETSPELVPEVMTEGQATSIQVPRERIEKMPELVENPFKGRICEAFSRQGDGNLTFEDFLDLLSVFSEQAPRDIKVFYAFKIYDYDKD
;
A
#
# COMPACT_ATOMS: atom_id res chain seq x y z
N THR A 1 8.13 37.78 -24.19
CA THR A 1 7.52 38.26 -22.92
C THR A 1 6.05 37.90 -23.00
N ASN A 2 5.46 36.92 -22.33
CA ASN A 2 5.87 35.98 -21.29
C ASN A 2 5.07 34.69 -21.53
N PHE A 3 5.77 33.55 -21.56
CA PHE A 3 5.14 32.26 -21.30
C PHE A 3 4.70 32.29 -19.83
N TYR A 4 3.40 32.40 -19.57
CA TYR A 4 2.89 32.15 -18.24
C TYR A 4 3.05 30.66 -17.98
N ASP A 5 4.06 30.36 -17.16
CA ASP A 5 4.30 29.09 -16.49
C ASP A 5 2.98 28.60 -15.85
N PHE A 6 2.29 27.72 -16.56
CA PHE A 6 1.30 26.78 -16.00
C PHE A 6 2.02 25.66 -15.23
N ASN A 7 3.08 26.03 -14.51
CA ASN A 7 3.73 25.16 -13.52
C ASN A 7 2.83 25.14 -12.28
N THR A 8 1.69 24.47 -12.46
CA THR A 8 1.07 23.55 -11.51
C THR A 8 1.54 23.82 -10.08
N MET A 9 0.86 24.77 -9.43
CA MET A 9 0.83 24.82 -7.98
C MET A 9 0.37 23.44 -7.52
N LYS A 10 1.32 22.56 -7.18
CA LYS A 10 1.09 21.38 -6.35
C LYS A 10 0.56 21.92 -5.02
N LYS A 11 -0.76 22.14 -4.96
CA LYS A 11 -1.45 22.27 -3.68
C LYS A 11 -1.00 21.06 -2.88
N ARG A 12 -0.48 21.29 -1.68
CA ARG A 12 -0.28 20.22 -0.69
C ARG A 12 -1.68 19.76 -0.31
N VAL A 13 -2.29 18.96 -1.18
CA VAL A 13 -3.51 18.25 -0.87
C VAL A 13 -3.11 17.29 0.24
N VAL A 14 -3.66 17.52 1.42
CA VAL A 14 -3.39 16.71 2.61
C VAL A 14 -4.08 15.38 2.38
N THR A 15 -3.31 14.36 2.03
CA THR A 15 -3.82 13.02 1.68
C THR A 15 -4.47 12.32 2.87
N PHE A 16 -3.93 12.52 4.07
CA PHE A 16 -4.42 12.00 5.36
C PHE A 16 -4.35 13.10 6.40
N THR A 17 -5.24 13.10 7.38
CA THR A 17 -5.17 14.03 8.51
C THR A 17 -3.92 13.79 9.35
N ASP A 18 -3.48 14.79 10.12
CA ASP A 18 -2.31 14.63 11.00
C ASP A 18 -2.51 13.50 12.02
N GLN A 19 -3.73 13.33 12.54
CA GLN A 19 -4.08 12.24 13.45
C GLN A 19 -3.96 10.87 12.77
N GLN A 20 -4.49 10.71 11.56
CA GLN A 20 -4.35 9.44 10.82
C GLN A 20 -2.89 9.09 10.55
N LEU A 21 -2.07 10.09 10.22
CA LEU A 21 -0.65 9.87 10.03
C LEU A 21 0.02 9.46 11.34
N GLU A 22 -0.34 10.05 12.47
CA GLU A 22 0.16 9.67 13.80
C GLU A 22 -0.25 8.23 14.15
N ASP A 23 -1.52 7.85 13.97
CA ASP A 23 -2.02 6.50 14.24
C ASP A 23 -1.27 5.43 13.40
N TYR A 24 -1.03 5.71 12.12
CA TYR A 24 -0.23 4.80 11.27
C TYR A 24 1.24 4.75 11.68
N GLN A 25 1.82 5.86 12.15
CA GLN A 25 3.19 5.86 12.66
C GLN A 25 3.33 5.09 13.98
N ASP A 26 2.29 5.06 14.80
CA ASP A 26 2.29 4.31 16.06
C ASP A 26 2.12 2.80 15.81
N CYS A 27 1.44 2.43 14.73
CA CYS A 27 1.13 1.04 14.39
C CYS A 27 2.09 0.41 13.36
N THR A 28 2.96 1.20 12.72
CA THR A 28 3.89 0.73 11.68
C THR A 28 5.29 1.34 11.86
N PHE A 29 6.30 0.76 11.24
CA PHE A 29 7.67 1.32 11.26
C PHE A 29 7.87 2.50 10.29
N PHE A 30 6.79 3.02 9.71
CA PHE A 30 6.87 4.00 8.64
C PHE A 30 6.87 5.44 9.15
N THR A 31 7.61 6.31 8.45
CA THR A 31 7.49 7.75 8.66
C THR A 31 6.27 8.29 7.92
N ARG A 32 5.81 9.51 8.25
CA ARG A 32 4.76 10.21 7.47
C ARG A 32 5.06 10.24 5.97
N LYS A 33 6.34 10.39 5.60
CA LYS A 33 6.77 10.40 4.20
C LYS A 33 6.60 9.04 3.54
N ASP A 34 6.86 7.96 4.26
CA ASP A 34 6.69 6.61 3.75
C ASP A 34 5.20 6.29 3.54
N ILE A 35 4.34 6.64 4.50
CA ILE A 35 2.88 6.47 4.40
C ILE A 35 2.32 7.21 3.17
N LEU A 36 2.75 8.46 2.95
CA LEU A 36 2.35 9.23 1.76
C LEU A 36 2.87 8.63 0.45
N ARG A 37 4.09 8.07 0.46
CA ARG A 37 4.67 7.38 -0.71
C ARG A 37 3.92 6.09 -1.03
N VAL A 38 3.54 5.32 -0.01
CA VAL A 38 2.72 4.11 -0.14
C VAL A 38 1.36 4.48 -0.73
N HIS A 39 0.69 5.52 -0.22
CA HIS A 39 -0.60 5.94 -0.77
C HIS A 39 -0.50 6.37 -2.23
N LYS A 40 0.55 7.13 -2.59
CA LYS A 40 0.79 7.49 -3.99
C LYS A 40 0.88 6.25 -4.88
N ARG A 41 1.59 5.22 -4.44
CA ARG A 41 1.72 3.94 -5.17
C ARG A 41 0.40 3.19 -5.24
N PHE A 42 -0.33 3.09 -4.12
CA PHE A 42 -1.63 2.43 -4.08
C PHE A 42 -2.61 3.07 -5.06
N ARG A 43 -2.61 4.40 -5.13
CA ARG A 43 -3.40 5.17 -6.10
C ARG A 43 -2.93 4.98 -7.54
N GLU A 44 -1.63 4.87 -7.81
CA GLU A 44 -1.12 4.58 -9.15
C GLU A 44 -1.65 3.24 -9.69
N THR A 45 -1.94 2.28 -8.81
CA THR A 45 -2.49 0.97 -9.17
C THR A 45 -3.96 1.02 -9.60
N SER A 46 -4.75 1.91 -9.01
CA SER A 46 -6.15 2.15 -9.41
C SER A 46 -6.58 3.59 -9.08
N PRO A 47 -6.24 4.58 -9.93
CA PRO A 47 -6.55 5.99 -9.68
C PRO A 47 -8.05 6.29 -9.73
N GLU A 48 -8.84 5.40 -10.33
CA GLU A 48 -10.30 5.48 -10.40
C GLU A 48 -11.01 5.03 -9.12
N LEU A 49 -10.40 4.12 -8.35
CA LEU A 49 -10.95 3.62 -7.08
C LEU A 49 -10.38 4.36 -5.87
N VAL A 50 -9.10 4.72 -5.93
CA VAL A 50 -8.38 5.32 -4.80
C VAL A 50 -8.42 6.85 -4.91
N PRO A 51 -9.14 7.55 -4.02
CA PRO A 51 -9.22 9.01 -4.05
C PRO A 51 -7.86 9.67 -3.74
N GLU A 52 -7.72 10.94 -4.11
CA GLU A 52 -6.51 11.73 -3.81
C GLU A 52 -6.39 12.07 -2.32
N VAL A 53 -7.53 12.16 -1.63
CA VAL A 53 -7.65 12.35 -0.18
C VAL A 53 -8.41 11.18 0.40
N MET A 54 -7.82 10.53 1.41
CA MET A 54 -8.46 9.45 2.15
C MET A 54 -9.19 10.04 3.36
N THR A 55 -10.48 9.74 3.48
CA THR A 55 -11.24 10.04 4.70
C THR A 55 -11.13 8.89 5.70
N GLU A 56 -11.59 9.12 6.93
CA GLU A 56 -11.65 8.09 7.97
C GLU A 56 -12.42 6.85 7.47
N GLY A 57 -11.89 5.65 7.74
CA GLY A 57 -12.44 4.37 7.30
C GLY A 57 -12.21 4.01 5.83
N GLN A 58 -11.76 4.93 4.95
CA GLN A 58 -11.49 4.59 3.55
C GLN A 58 -10.25 3.69 3.38
N ALA A 59 -9.28 3.83 4.29
CA ALA A 59 -8.08 3.01 4.29
C ALA A 59 -8.35 1.51 4.50
N THR A 60 -9.44 1.18 5.19
CA THR A 60 -9.86 -0.21 5.49
C THR A 60 -11.02 -0.70 4.62
N SER A 61 -11.74 0.19 3.94
CA SER A 61 -12.93 -0.16 3.15
C SER A 61 -12.68 -0.14 1.64
N ILE A 62 -11.80 0.74 1.15
CA ILE A 62 -11.47 0.79 -0.28
C ILE A 62 -10.51 -0.36 -0.58
N GLN A 63 -10.97 -1.30 -1.39
CA GLN A 63 -10.19 -2.43 -1.87
C GLN A 63 -9.80 -2.24 -3.33
N VAL A 64 -8.52 -2.45 -3.62
CA VAL A 64 -8.01 -2.52 -4.98
C VAL A 64 -7.96 -3.99 -5.40
N PRO A 65 -8.54 -4.34 -6.58
CA PRO A 65 -8.54 -5.72 -7.05
C PRO A 65 -7.14 -6.29 -7.22
N ARG A 66 -6.96 -7.57 -6.89
CA ARG A 66 -5.67 -8.26 -7.01
C ARG A 66 -5.03 -8.12 -8.39
N GLU A 67 -5.83 -8.15 -9.46
CA GLU A 67 -5.34 -8.09 -10.84
C GLU A 67 -4.68 -6.75 -11.17
N ARG A 68 -5.00 -5.69 -10.40
CA ARG A 68 -4.33 -4.39 -10.50
C ARG A 68 -3.00 -4.42 -9.73
N ILE A 69 -3.00 -4.96 -8.52
CA ILE A 69 -1.80 -5.09 -7.68
C ILE A 69 -0.73 -5.97 -8.34
N GLU A 70 -1.12 -7.10 -8.92
CA GLU A 70 -0.19 -8.02 -9.60
C GLU A 70 0.49 -7.44 -10.85
N LYS A 71 -0.06 -6.35 -11.41
CA LYS A 71 0.52 -5.64 -12.56
C LYS A 71 1.56 -4.61 -12.16
N MET A 72 1.75 -4.38 -10.86
CA MET A 72 2.81 -3.51 -10.38
C MET A 72 4.18 -4.06 -10.81
N PRO A 73 5.11 -3.20 -11.24
CA PRO A 73 6.43 -3.65 -11.68
C PRO A 73 7.20 -4.41 -10.59
N GLU A 74 6.91 -4.14 -9.31
CA GLU A 74 7.51 -4.86 -8.18
C GLU A 74 7.01 -6.30 -8.01
N LEU A 75 5.81 -6.62 -8.51
CA LEU A 75 5.17 -7.93 -8.34
C LEU A 75 5.01 -8.70 -9.66
N VAL A 76 5.02 -8.04 -10.81
CA VAL A 76 4.70 -8.66 -12.09
C VAL A 76 5.65 -9.83 -12.44
N GLU A 77 6.93 -9.68 -12.12
CA GLU A 77 7.99 -10.67 -12.30
C GLU A 77 8.04 -11.73 -11.18
N ASN A 78 7.26 -11.54 -10.11
CA ASN A 78 7.26 -12.46 -8.97
C ASN A 78 6.28 -13.62 -9.25
N PRO A 79 6.74 -14.88 -9.35
CA PRO A 79 5.88 -16.03 -9.61
C PRO A 79 4.85 -16.27 -8.50
N PHE A 80 5.07 -15.74 -7.29
CA PHE A 80 4.17 -15.87 -6.14
C PHE A 80 3.26 -14.65 -5.93
N LYS A 81 3.17 -13.73 -6.90
CA LYS A 81 2.41 -12.48 -6.76
C LYS A 81 0.95 -12.65 -6.29
N GLY A 82 0.24 -13.66 -6.81
CA GLY A 82 -1.13 -13.94 -6.37
C GLY A 82 -1.17 -14.37 -4.90
N ARG A 83 -0.25 -15.25 -4.48
CA ARG A 83 -0.15 -15.69 -3.08
C ARG A 83 0.27 -14.57 -2.14
N ILE A 84 1.12 -13.67 -2.60
CA ILE A 84 1.47 -12.47 -1.86
C ILE A 84 0.20 -11.65 -1.63
N CYS A 85 -0.58 -11.37 -2.67
CA CYS A 85 -1.84 -10.63 -2.50
C CYS A 85 -2.81 -11.36 -1.54
N GLU A 86 -2.96 -12.67 -1.65
CA GLU A 86 -3.82 -13.47 -0.76
C GLU A 86 -3.31 -13.49 0.69
N ALA A 87 -2.00 -13.58 0.89
CA ALA A 87 -1.39 -13.60 2.22
C ALA A 87 -1.53 -12.26 2.95
N PHE A 88 -1.57 -11.15 2.23
CA PHE A 88 -1.76 -9.82 2.82
C PHE A 88 -3.22 -9.38 2.85
N SER A 89 -4.10 -9.95 2.01
CA SER A 89 -5.54 -9.69 2.10
C SER A 89 -6.11 -10.28 3.40
N ARG A 90 -6.75 -9.42 4.21
CA ARG A 90 -7.49 -9.84 5.41
C ARG A 90 -8.67 -10.76 5.09
N GLN A 91 -9.25 -10.62 3.89
CA GLN A 91 -10.37 -11.44 3.43
C GLN A 91 -9.91 -12.73 2.72
N GLY A 92 -8.62 -12.84 2.41
CA GLY A 92 -8.05 -13.98 1.68
C GLY A 92 -8.46 -14.08 0.21
N ASP A 93 -9.12 -13.06 -0.33
CA ASP A 93 -9.55 -12.95 -1.73
C ASP A 93 -8.48 -12.33 -2.65
N GLY A 94 -7.37 -11.87 -2.06
CA GLY A 94 -6.28 -11.18 -2.73
C GLY A 94 -6.53 -9.68 -2.99
N ASN A 95 -7.72 -9.17 -2.69
CA ASN A 95 -8.00 -7.74 -2.80
C ASN A 95 -7.39 -7.02 -1.61
N LEU A 96 -6.65 -5.95 -1.88
CA LEU A 96 -5.90 -5.25 -0.84
C LEU A 96 -6.55 -3.91 -0.52
N THR A 97 -6.76 -3.67 0.77
CA THR A 97 -7.04 -2.34 1.29
C THR A 97 -5.76 -1.50 1.36
N PHE A 98 -5.87 -0.20 1.65
CA PHE A 98 -4.67 0.62 1.85
C PHE A 98 -3.84 0.10 3.02
N GLU A 99 -4.47 -0.34 4.11
CA GLU A 99 -3.75 -0.94 5.24
C GLU A 99 -3.06 -2.24 4.87
N ASP A 100 -3.73 -3.15 4.14
CA ASP A 100 -3.10 -4.40 3.69
C ASP A 100 -1.91 -4.13 2.76
N PHE A 101 -2.03 -3.10 1.92
CA PHE A 101 -0.97 -2.66 1.03
C PHE A 101 0.19 -1.97 1.78
N LEU A 102 -0.11 -1.25 2.86
CA LEU A 102 0.88 -0.69 3.77
C LEU A 102 1.66 -1.81 4.47
N ASP A 103 0.96 -2.82 4.98
CA ASP A 103 1.58 -4.01 5.58
C ASP A 103 2.46 -4.74 4.57
N LEU A 104 1.97 -4.96 3.35
CA LEU A 104 2.75 -5.53 2.25
C LEU A 104 4.05 -4.77 2.03
N LEU A 105 3.99 -3.46 1.77
CA LEU A 105 5.20 -2.69 1.51
C LEU A 105 6.11 -2.57 2.75
N SER A 106 5.55 -2.66 3.95
CA SER A 106 6.34 -2.66 5.19
C SER A 106 7.22 -3.90 5.28
N VAL A 107 6.67 -5.08 5.01
CA VAL A 107 7.41 -6.35 5.07
C VAL A 107 8.51 -6.40 4.01
N PHE A 108 8.24 -5.85 2.83
CA PHE A 108 9.22 -5.78 1.75
C PHE A 108 10.28 -4.68 1.94
N SER A 109 10.09 -3.76 2.90
CA SER A 109 11.09 -2.74 3.24
C SER A 109 12.31 -3.36 3.93
N GLU A 110 13.51 -2.84 3.64
CA GLU A 110 14.73 -3.26 4.32
C GLU A 110 14.66 -3.10 5.85
N GLN A 111 13.91 -2.09 6.30
CA GLN A 111 13.78 -1.72 7.72
C GLN A 111 12.88 -2.66 8.53
N ALA A 112 12.07 -3.51 7.89
CA ALA A 112 11.19 -4.40 8.63
C ALA A 112 11.97 -5.46 9.44
N PRO A 113 11.58 -5.73 10.70
CA PRO A 113 12.20 -6.75 11.54
C PRO A 113 12.23 -8.13 10.87
N ARG A 114 13.31 -8.87 11.12
CA ARG A 114 13.51 -10.21 10.54
C ARG A 114 12.36 -11.16 10.86
N ASP A 115 11.85 -11.14 12.08
CA ASP A 115 10.81 -12.08 12.52
C ASP A 115 9.49 -11.88 11.78
N ILE A 116 9.12 -10.63 11.48
CA ILE A 116 7.94 -10.31 10.67
C ILE A 116 8.12 -10.78 9.23
N LYS A 117 9.31 -10.55 8.63
CA LYS A 117 9.62 -11.04 7.28
C LYS A 117 9.55 -12.55 7.20
N VAL A 118 10.08 -13.24 8.19
CA VAL A 118 10.06 -14.70 8.27
C VAL A 118 8.62 -15.20 8.42
N PHE A 119 7.81 -14.60 9.29
CA PHE A 119 6.39 -14.94 9.44
C PHE A 119 5.62 -14.83 8.12
N TYR A 120 5.75 -13.73 7.39
CA TYR A 120 5.08 -13.56 6.11
C TYR A 120 5.67 -14.43 5.01
N ALA A 121 6.98 -14.66 5.00
CA ALA A 121 7.59 -15.63 4.10
C ALA A 121 6.96 -17.01 4.31
N PHE A 122 6.89 -17.49 5.55
CA PHE A 122 6.19 -18.74 5.86
C PHE A 122 4.73 -18.70 5.38
N LYS A 123 3.98 -17.63 5.61
CA LYS A 123 2.59 -17.50 5.15
C LYS A 123 2.44 -17.58 3.62
N ILE A 124 3.41 -17.07 2.85
CA ILE A 124 3.41 -17.13 1.38
C ILE A 124 3.84 -18.51 0.86
N TYR A 125 4.80 -19.14 1.55
CA TYR A 125 5.39 -20.43 1.16
C TYR A 125 4.60 -21.64 1.64
N ASP A 126 3.83 -21.51 2.73
CA ASP A 126 2.97 -22.56 3.27
C ASP A 126 1.81 -22.83 2.30
N TYR A 127 2.06 -23.77 1.39
CA TYR A 127 1.16 -24.17 0.32
C TYR A 127 0.06 -25.12 0.81
N ASP A 128 0.31 -25.86 1.89
CA ASP A 128 -0.48 -27.02 2.28
C ASP A 128 -1.22 -26.84 3.63
N LYS A 129 -0.92 -25.78 4.41
CA LYS A 129 -1.50 -25.57 5.75
C LYS A 129 -1.41 -26.81 6.65
N ASP A 130 -0.33 -27.58 6.52
CA ASP A 130 -0.09 -28.81 7.28
C ASP A 130 0.66 -28.52 8.60
#